data_AF-A0ABD0NK19-F1
#
_entry.id   AF-A0ABD0NK19-F1
#
_cell.length_a   1.000
_cell.length_b   1.000
_cell.length_c   1.000
_cell.angle_alpha   90.00
_cell.angle_beta   90.00
_cell.angle_gamma   90.00
#
_symmetry.space_group_name_H-M   'P 1'
#
loop_
_entity.id
_entity.type
_entity.pdbx_description
1 polymer ?
#
loop_
_entity_poly.entity_id
_entity_poly.type
_entity_poly.pdbx_seq_one_letter_code
_entity_poly.pdbx_strand_id
1 'polypeptide(L)'
;APAVKLYEMKEGKSVTLDAGVIKHPNDVMTWYFNDALIAEITGDQSKICTEDQCNKRFRDRLKLDHQTGSLTITNIRITDSGEYKLKIISSSSKFSITKGKRFSVSIT
;
A
#
# COMPACT_ATOMS: atom_id res chain seq x y z
N ALA A 1 9.14 -11.91 -14.69
CA ALA A 1 8.39 -11.60 -13.45
C ALA A 1 8.53 -10.10 -13.17
N PRO A 2 7.51 -9.40 -12.65
CA PRO A 2 7.69 -8.00 -12.25
C PRO A 2 8.75 -7.90 -11.14
N ALA A 3 9.56 -6.84 -11.17
CA ALA A 3 10.58 -6.59 -10.15
C ALA A 3 9.94 -6.39 -8.77
N VAL A 4 10.54 -6.98 -7.74
CA VAL A 4 10.14 -6.81 -6.34
C VAL A 4 11.15 -5.89 -5.67
N LYS A 5 10.66 -4.89 -4.91
CA LYS A 5 11.52 -4.01 -4.11
C LYS A 5 11.63 -4.54 -2.68
N LEU A 6 12.85 -4.66 -2.17
CA LEU A 6 13.12 -5.22 -0.84
C LEU A 6 13.35 -4.12 0.20
N TYR A 7 12.81 -4.30 1.39
CA TYR A 7 13.00 -3.43 2.55
C TYR A 7 13.40 -4.28 3.76
N GLU A 8 14.54 -3.97 4.36
CA GLU A 8 15.01 -4.59 5.61
C GLU A 8 15.13 -3.53 6.68
N MET A 9 14.43 -3.73 7.80
CA MET A 9 14.33 -2.72 8.85
C MET A 9 14.34 -3.35 10.23
N LYS A 10 14.66 -2.54 11.23
CA LYS A 10 14.53 -2.93 12.63
C LYS A 10 13.15 -2.55 13.17
N GLU A 11 12.65 -3.33 14.11
CA GLU A 11 11.40 -3.05 14.82
C GLU A 11 11.36 -1.63 15.42
N GLY A 12 10.16 -1.04 15.48
CA GLY A 12 9.90 0.29 16.02
C GLY A 12 10.16 1.46 15.04
N LYS A 13 10.67 1.19 13.85
CA LYS A 13 10.85 2.21 12.79
C LYS A 13 9.56 2.44 11.98
N SER A 14 9.63 3.33 11.00
CA SER A 14 8.56 3.54 10.02
C SER A 14 9.08 3.23 8.63
N VAL A 15 8.26 2.61 7.80
CA VAL A 15 8.57 2.32 6.39
C VAL A 15 7.61 3.05 5.48
N THR A 16 8.11 3.59 4.37
CA THR A 16 7.28 4.15 3.30
C THR A 16 7.48 3.36 2.02
N LEU A 17 6.40 2.73 1.57
CA LEU A 17 6.31 2.02 0.32
C LEU A 17 5.90 3.02 -0.76
N ASP A 18 6.91 3.49 -1.50
CA ASP A 18 6.73 4.49 -2.53
C ASP A 18 5.95 3.92 -3.72
N ALA A 19 4.78 4.51 -3.98
CA ALA A 19 3.96 4.18 -5.13
C ALA A 19 4.65 4.57 -6.44
N GLY A 20 5.61 5.51 -6.41
CA GLY A 20 6.46 5.94 -7.53
C GLY A 20 5.67 6.33 -8.77
N VAL A 21 4.51 6.96 -8.56
CA VAL A 21 3.62 7.54 -9.56
C VAL A 21 3.03 8.83 -9.00
N ILE A 22 2.61 9.73 -9.88
CA ILE A 22 1.71 10.83 -9.51
C ILE A 22 0.31 10.31 -9.74
N LYS A 23 -0.56 10.43 -8.73
CA LYS A 23 -1.95 9.99 -8.83
C LYS A 23 -2.73 10.86 -9.81
N HIS A 24 -3.47 10.23 -10.72
CA HIS A 24 -4.46 10.91 -11.56
C HIS A 24 -5.88 10.81 -10.96
N PRO A 25 -6.80 11.73 -11.29
CA PRO A 25 -8.16 11.73 -10.73
C PRO A 25 -8.95 10.42 -10.96
N ASN A 26 -8.68 9.75 -12.09
CA ASN A 26 -9.36 8.50 -12.46
C ASN A 26 -8.60 7.24 -12.02
N ASP A 27 -7.54 7.41 -11.22
CA ASP A 27 -6.78 6.29 -10.68
C ASP A 27 -7.46 5.74 -9.43
N VAL A 28 -7.59 4.42 -9.39
CA VAL A 28 -7.89 3.66 -8.19
C VAL A 28 -6.61 2.96 -7.76
N MET A 29 -6.13 3.27 -6.55
CA MET A 29 -4.91 2.71 -5.98
C MET A 29 -5.25 1.85 -4.79
N THR A 30 -4.96 0.56 -4.88
CA THR A 30 -5.33 -0.42 -3.86
C THR A 30 -4.08 -1.11 -3.31
N TRP A 31 -3.93 -1.08 -2.00
CA TRP A 31 -2.84 -1.70 -1.26
C TRP A 31 -3.28 -3.00 -0.59
N TYR A 32 -2.48 -4.04 -0.78
CA TYR A 32 -2.67 -5.35 -0.17
C TYR A 32 -1.48 -5.72 0.68
N PHE A 33 -1.73 -6.42 1.78
CA PHE A 33 -0.74 -7.11 2.59
C PHE A 33 -1.06 -8.60 2.61
N ASN A 34 -0.14 -9.45 2.13
CA ASN A 34 -0.36 -10.89 1.98
C ASN A 34 -1.74 -11.22 1.35
N ASP A 35 -2.07 -10.51 0.26
CA ASP A 35 -3.34 -10.61 -0.48
C ASP A 35 -4.60 -10.12 0.25
N ALA A 36 -4.49 -9.65 1.50
CA ALA A 36 -5.58 -8.96 2.20
C ALA A 36 -5.58 -7.46 1.89
N LEU A 37 -6.74 -6.89 1.57
CA LEU A 37 -6.91 -5.46 1.35
C LEU A 37 -6.64 -4.68 2.65
N ILE A 38 -5.72 -3.72 2.61
CA ILE A 38 -5.39 -2.88 3.78
C ILE A 38 -5.68 -1.40 3.57
N ALA A 39 -5.74 -0.94 2.32
CA ALA A 39 -5.96 0.45 2.00
C ALA A 39 -6.39 0.64 0.54
N GLU A 40 -7.17 1.69 0.28
CA GLU A 40 -7.58 2.10 -1.06
C GLU A 40 -7.64 3.63 -1.16
N ILE A 41 -7.31 4.16 -2.34
CA ILE A 41 -7.54 5.55 -2.72
C ILE A 41 -8.34 5.54 -4.02
N THR A 42 -9.46 6.25 -4.04
CA THR A 42 -10.38 6.37 -5.18
C THR A 42 -10.77 7.83 -5.35
N GLY A 43 -10.34 8.46 -6.45
CA GLY A 43 -10.48 9.92 -6.60
C GLY A 43 -9.89 10.61 -5.36
N ASP A 44 -10.60 11.55 -4.75
CA ASP A 44 -10.11 12.27 -3.57
C ASP A 44 -10.31 11.53 -2.23
N GLN A 45 -11.02 10.42 -2.26
CA GLN A 45 -11.30 9.62 -1.07
C GLN A 45 -10.17 8.62 -0.82
N SER A 46 -9.83 8.42 0.46
CA SER A 46 -9.04 7.27 0.89
C SER A 46 -9.78 6.50 1.95
N LYS A 47 -9.56 5.19 1.95
CA LYS A 47 -10.10 4.27 2.94
C LYS A 47 -8.98 3.37 3.40
N ILE A 48 -8.72 3.39 4.70
CA ILE A 48 -7.88 2.38 5.35
C ILE A 48 -8.80 1.26 5.82
N CYS A 49 -8.34 0.02 5.71
CA CYS A 49 -9.14 -1.14 6.08
C CYS A 49 -9.49 -1.10 7.58
N THR A 50 -10.80 -1.16 7.84
CA THR A 50 -11.39 -1.17 9.18
C THR A 50 -11.85 -2.55 9.62
N GLU A 51 -11.69 -3.57 8.76
CA GLU A 51 -12.03 -4.95 9.10
C GLU A 51 -11.17 -5.45 10.26
N ASP A 52 -11.74 -6.37 11.04
CA ASP A 52 -11.15 -6.89 12.28
C ASP A 52 -9.70 -7.32 12.14
N GLN A 53 -9.31 -8.00 11.05
CA GLN A 53 -7.93 -8.48 10.89
C GLN A 53 -6.94 -7.36 10.62
N CYS A 54 -7.20 -6.49 9.63
CA CYS A 54 -6.31 -5.38 9.32
C CYS A 54 -6.31 -4.36 10.46
N ASN A 55 -7.48 -4.02 10.99
CA ASN A 55 -7.62 -3.04 12.06
C ASN A 55 -6.90 -3.52 13.34
N LYS A 56 -7.04 -4.78 13.75
CA LYS A 56 -6.29 -5.30 14.93
C LYS A 56 -4.78 -5.22 14.73
N ARG A 57 -4.32 -5.46 13.49
CA ARG A 57 -2.90 -5.50 13.16
C ARG A 57 -2.29 -4.12 13.02
N PHE A 58 -2.83 -3.29 12.13
CA PHE A 58 -2.27 -2.00 11.75
C PHE A 58 -3.02 -0.80 12.35
N ARG A 59 -3.80 -1.00 13.40
CA ARG A 59 -4.56 0.04 14.10
C ARG A 59 -3.72 1.31 14.28
N ASP A 60 -4.19 2.43 13.73
CA ASP A 60 -3.56 3.75 13.86
C ASP A 60 -2.11 3.86 13.30
N ARG A 61 -1.63 2.84 12.58
CA ARG A 61 -0.25 2.76 12.05
C ARG A 61 -0.15 2.97 10.54
N LEU A 62 -1.23 2.80 9.80
CA LEU A 62 -1.24 3.07 8.35
C LEU A 62 -1.50 4.55 8.10
N LYS A 63 -0.70 5.13 7.19
CA LYS A 63 -0.91 6.46 6.64
C LYS A 63 -0.81 6.40 5.13
N LEU A 64 -1.78 7.00 4.45
CA LEU A 64 -1.78 7.13 3.00
C LEU A 64 -1.46 8.56 2.62
N ASP A 65 -0.51 8.72 1.69
CA ASP A 65 -0.30 9.98 1.00
C ASP A 65 -1.31 10.07 -0.16
N HIS A 66 -2.25 11.01 -0.08
CA HIS A 66 -3.29 11.19 -1.09
C HIS A 66 -2.78 11.74 -2.44
N GLN A 67 -1.59 12.35 -2.47
CA GLN A 67 -1.00 12.92 -3.68
C GLN A 67 -0.19 11.88 -4.45
N THR A 68 0.62 11.09 -3.74
CA THR A 68 1.50 10.09 -4.37
C THR A 68 0.91 8.68 -4.37
N GLY A 69 -0.05 8.41 -3.48
CA GLY A 69 -0.58 7.07 -3.23
C GLY A 69 0.35 6.17 -2.42
N SER A 70 1.43 6.72 -1.87
CA SER A 70 2.39 5.96 -1.06
C SER A 70 1.79 5.54 0.28
N LEU A 71 2.17 4.35 0.74
CA LEU A 71 1.74 3.80 2.02
C LEU A 71 2.88 3.88 3.03
N THR A 72 2.63 4.54 4.16
CA THR A 72 3.52 4.54 5.30
C THR A 72 2.95 3.68 6.42
N ILE A 73 3.79 2.83 6.99
CA ILE A 73 3.48 2.02 8.18
C ILE A 73 4.40 2.51 9.29
N THR A 74 3.80 3.05 10.36
CA THR A 74 4.54 3.53 11.53
C THR A 74 4.68 2.44 12.58
N ASN A 75 5.70 2.57 13.43
CA ASN A 75 5.98 1.64 14.53
C ASN A 75 5.87 0.17 14.08
N ILE A 76 6.64 -0.16 13.04
CA ILE A 76 6.62 -1.46 12.39
C ILE A 76 7.08 -2.55 13.37
N ARG A 77 6.45 -3.71 13.31
CA ARG A 77 6.69 -4.86 14.18
C ARG A 77 7.19 -6.05 13.39
N ILE A 78 7.84 -7.02 14.04
CA ILE A 78 8.26 -8.27 13.36
C ILE A 78 7.09 -8.91 12.61
N THR A 79 5.90 -8.87 13.21
CA THR A 79 4.68 -9.40 12.60
C THR A 79 4.36 -8.75 11.27
N ASP A 80 4.70 -7.48 11.06
CA ASP A 80 4.43 -6.67 9.85
C ASP A 80 5.25 -7.08 8.62
N SER A 81 6.21 -8.01 8.79
CA SER A 81 6.93 -8.61 7.68
C SER A 81 5.98 -9.34 6.73
N GLY A 82 6.30 -9.30 5.43
CA GLY A 82 5.52 -9.97 4.40
C GLY A 82 5.52 -9.23 3.07
N GLU A 83 4.63 -9.66 2.18
CA GLU A 83 4.49 -9.08 0.85
C GLU A 83 3.43 -7.99 0.83
N TYR A 84 3.80 -6.84 0.29
CA TYR A 84 2.89 -5.73 0.04
C TYR A 84 2.73 -5.55 -1.47
N LYS A 85 1.50 -5.45 -1.93
CA LYS A 85 1.18 -5.23 -3.35
C LYS A 85 0.42 -3.92 -3.50
N LEU A 86 0.84 -3.08 -4.44
CA LEU A 86 0.08 -1.93 -4.91
C LEU A 86 -0.49 -2.26 -6.30
N LYS A 87 -1.80 -2.13 -6.45
CA LYS A 87 -2.49 -2.20 -7.74
C LYS A 87 -3.03 -0.82 -8.08
N ILE A 88 -2.70 -0.30 -9.26
CA ILE A 88 -3.19 0.97 -9.77
C ILE A 88 -4.01 0.68 -11.02
N ILE A 89 -5.27 1.07 -11.01
CA ILE A 89 -6.18 0.96 -12.15
C ILE A 89 -6.50 2.36 -12.63
N SER A 90 -6.03 2.70 -13.81
CA SER A 90 -6.32 3.97 -14.48
C SER A 90 -7.36 3.70 -15.54
N SER A 91 -8.57 4.26 -15.37
CA SER A 91 -9.67 4.03 -16.33
C SER A 91 -10.02 5.29 -17.11
N SER A 92 -10.31 5.10 -18.38
CA SER A 92 -10.84 6.11 -19.31
C SER A 92 -12.06 5.54 -20.01
N SER A 93 -12.81 6.37 -20.74
CA SER A 93 -14.00 5.93 -21.47
C SER A 93 -13.74 4.84 -22.53
N LYS A 94 -12.49 4.64 -22.95
CA LYS A 94 -12.11 3.70 -24.02
C LYS A 94 -11.17 2.58 -23.55
N PHE A 95 -10.40 2.80 -22.50
CA PHE A 95 -9.35 1.87 -22.06
C PHE A 95 -9.18 1.87 -20.54
N SER A 96 -8.83 0.71 -19.99
CA SER A 96 -8.40 0.55 -18.60
C SER A 96 -6.99 -0.02 -18.58
N ILE A 97 -6.09 0.64 -17.84
CA ILE A 97 -4.70 0.23 -17.68
C ILE A 97 -4.50 -0.19 -16.22
N THR A 98 -3.92 -1.37 -16.02
CA THR A 98 -3.55 -1.85 -14.68
C THR A 98 -2.03 -1.87 -14.53
N LYS A 99 -1.52 -1.22 -13.49
CA LYS A 99 -0.11 -1.28 -13.06
C LYS A 99 -0.04 -1.96 -11.70
N GLY A 100 1.00 -2.78 -11.49
CA GLY A 100 1.25 -3.46 -10.24
C GLY A 100 2.66 -3.19 -9.73
N LYS A 101 2.81 -2.97 -8.43
CA LYS A 101 4.11 -2.94 -7.74
C LYS A 101 4.09 -3.93 -6.57
N ARG A 102 5.22 -4.56 -6.31
CA ARG A 102 5.40 -5.52 -5.22
C ARG A 102 6.58 -5.12 -4.36
N PHE A 103 6.39 -5.21 -3.06
CA PHE A 103 7.37 -4.90 -2.04
C PHE A 103 7.46 -6.08 -1.08
N SER A 104 8.67 -6.50 -0.76
CA SER A 104 8.92 -7.47 0.31
C SER A 104 9.53 -6.73 1.49
N VAL A 105 8.87 -6.78 2.63
CA VAL A 105 9.32 -6.13 3.86
C VAL A 105 9.72 -7.20 4.86
N SER A 106 10.96 -7.12 5.34
CA SER A 106 11.52 -7.97 6.39
C SER A 106 11.90 -7.11 7.59
N ILE A 107 11.37 -7.46 8.76
CA ILE A 107 11.63 -6.76 10.01
C ILE A 107 12.34 -7.69 10.97
N THR A 108 13.45 -7.20 11.51
CA THR A 108 14.34 -7.92 12.45
C THR A 108 14.45 -7.21 13.79
#